data_AF-A0A1H3J5V6-F1
#
_entry.id   AF-A0A1H3J5V6-F1
#
_cell.length_a   1.000
_cell.length_b   1.000
_cell.length_c   1.000
_cell.angle_alpha   90.00
_cell.angle_beta   90.00
_cell.angle_gamma   90.00
#
_symmetry.space_group_name_H-M   'P 1'
#
loop_
_entity.id
_entity.type
_entity.pdbx_description
1 polymer ?
#
loop_
_entity_poly.entity_id
_entity_poly.type
_entity_poly.pdbx_seq_one_letter_code
_entity_poly.pdbx_strand_id
1 'polypeptide(L)'
;MSGPADFRETPSLLVKVLRQFSTLMQDELALARAEMSRNASRAMAGAAMIGVAAIIALVALNVLAAALVAWIAAEGLSFGVASLIVGGTLLVIAIVVGLIGKSRLSAKALSPTRTTRNVERDVETVREATHA
;
A
#
# COMPACT_ATOMS: atom_id res chain seq x y z
N MET A 1 17.73 -4.47 65.51
CA MET A 1 16.62 -3.49 65.64
C MET A 1 16.13 -3.20 64.23
N SER A 2 15.08 -3.91 63.80
CA SER A 2 14.48 -3.77 62.47
C SER A 2 13.53 -2.56 62.52
N GLY A 3 13.92 -1.47 61.86
CA GLY A 3 13.10 -0.26 61.77
C GLY A 3 11.78 -0.54 61.02
N PRO A 4 10.68 0.15 61.39
CA PRO A 4 9.38 -0.04 60.76
C PRO A 4 9.48 0.26 59.25
N ALA A 5 8.94 -0.63 58.41
CA ALA A 5 8.86 -0.42 56.97
C ALA A 5 8.29 0.97 56.67
N ASP A 6 9.06 1.83 56.00
CA ASP A 6 8.69 3.21 55.76
C ASP A 6 7.57 3.24 54.69
N PHE A 7 6.32 3.35 55.15
CA PHE A 7 5.12 3.45 54.30
C PHE A 7 5.16 4.64 53.32
N ARG A 8 6.17 5.52 53.41
CA ARG A 8 6.45 6.60 52.46
C ARG A 8 7.21 6.16 51.20
N GLU A 9 7.77 4.96 51.14
CA GLU A 9 8.48 4.43 49.96
C GLU A 9 7.53 3.79 48.92
N THR A 10 6.38 3.28 49.34
CA THR A 10 5.36 2.69 48.43
C THR A 10 4.89 3.66 47.33
N PRO A 11 4.57 4.94 47.63
CA PRO A 11 4.24 5.94 46.62
C PRO A 11 5.39 6.23 45.64
N SER A 12 6.64 6.24 46.11
CA SER A 12 7.79 6.56 45.27
C SER A 12 8.13 5.45 44.27
N LEU A 13 7.92 4.18 44.66
CA LEU A 13 8.03 3.02 43.77
C LEU A 13 6.96 3.03 42.67
N LEU A 14 5.71 3.35 43.00
CA LEU A 14 4.63 3.48 42.02
C LEU A 14 4.95 4.57 40.98
N VAL A 15 5.42 5.73 41.44
CA VAL A 15 5.84 6.83 40.54
C VAL A 15 7.00 6.39 39.64
N LYS A 16 7.94 5.59 40.16
CA LYS A 16 9.06 5.06 39.38
C LYS A 16 8.60 4.07 38.29
N VAL A 17 7.69 3.14 38.61
CA VAL A 17 7.12 2.20 37.65
C VAL A 17 6.30 2.91 36.57
N LEU A 18 5.45 3.88 36.94
CA LEU A 18 4.68 4.67 35.98
C LEU A 18 5.58 5.47 35.04
N ARG A 19 6.67 6.03 35.56
CA ARG A 19 7.67 6.74 34.75
C ARG A 19 8.37 5.79 33.79
N GLN A 20 8.75 4.60 34.25
CA GLN A 20 9.40 3.58 33.42
C GLN A 20 8.48 3.03 32.33
N PHE A 21 7.19 2.82 32.65
CA PHE A 21 6.16 2.47 31.67
C PHE A 21 5.97 3.57 30.62
N SER A 22 5.93 4.84 31.04
CA SER A 22 5.84 5.99 30.12
C SER A 22 7.05 6.07 29.19
N THR A 23 8.26 5.80 29.69
CA THR A 23 9.47 5.73 28.87
C THR A 23 9.39 4.59 27.85
N LEU A 24 8.99 3.38 28.26
CA LEU A 24 8.82 2.25 27.35
C LEU A 24 7.79 2.54 26.25
N MET A 25 6.65 3.16 26.59
CA MET A 25 5.64 3.55 25.61
C MET A 25 6.18 4.58 24.60
N GLN A 26 6.98 5.54 25.06
CA GLN A 26 7.62 6.52 24.18
C GLN A 26 8.62 5.85 23.23
N ASP A 27 9.40 4.90 23.73
CA ASP A 27 10.38 4.15 22.93
C ASP A 27 9.68 3.27 21.87
N GLU A 28 8.61 2.58 22.24
CA GLU A 28 7.83 1.76 21.31
C GLU A 28 7.17 2.62 20.22
N LEU A 29 6.65 3.80 20.58
CA LEU A 29 6.13 4.77 19.62
C LEU A 29 7.23 5.30 18.70
N ALA A 30 8.43 5.57 19.23
CA ALA A 30 9.57 6.01 18.44
C ALA A 30 10.01 4.91 17.46
N LEU A 31 10.05 3.66 17.91
CA LEU A 31 10.37 2.50 17.09
C LEU A 31 9.32 2.29 15.99
N ALA A 32 8.04 2.29 16.34
CA ALA A 32 6.94 2.15 15.40
C ALA A 32 6.96 3.25 14.33
N ARG A 33 7.26 4.51 14.71
CA ARG A 33 7.45 5.61 13.76
C ARG A 33 8.66 5.38 12.86
N ALA A 34 9.79 4.91 13.40
CA ALA A 34 10.98 4.61 12.61
C ALA A 34 10.73 3.47 11.61
N GLU A 35 10.05 2.41 12.03
CA GLU A 35 9.67 1.30 11.16
C GLU A 35 8.68 1.73 10.08
N MET A 36 7.67 2.53 10.43
CA MET A 36 6.72 3.09 9.46
C MET A 36 7.43 3.96 8.42
N SER A 37 8.35 4.82 8.85
CA SER A 37 9.19 5.65 7.95
C SER A 37 10.04 4.78 7.02
N ARG A 38 10.69 3.75 7.55
CA ARG A 38 11.50 2.80 6.76
C ARG A 38 10.66 2.03 5.75
N ASN A 39 9.46 1.58 6.14
CA ASN A 39 8.53 0.88 5.27
C ASN A 39 8.00 1.81 4.18
N ALA A 40 7.67 3.06 4.52
CA ALA A 40 7.26 4.08 3.55
C ALA A 40 8.38 4.38 2.54
N SER A 41 9.63 4.54 3.00
CA SER A 41 10.79 4.75 2.14
C SER A 41 11.01 3.60 1.16
N ARG A 42 10.93 2.35 1.64
CA ARG A 42 11.02 1.15 0.79
C ARG A 42 9.90 1.09 -0.24
N ALA A 43 8.66 1.38 0.17
CA ALA A 43 7.52 1.42 -0.73
C ALA A 43 7.69 2.51 -1.81
N MET A 44 8.17 3.70 -1.43
CA MET A 44 8.46 4.79 -2.37
C MET A 44 9.56 4.42 -3.36
N ALA A 45 10.67 3.82 -2.89
CA ALA A 45 11.74 3.36 -3.78
C ALA A 45 11.23 2.28 -4.75
N GLY A 46 10.41 1.34 -4.27
CA GLY A 46 9.74 0.35 -5.11
C GLY A 46 8.85 0.99 -6.17
N ALA A 47 8.01 1.95 -5.78
CA ALA A 47 7.15 2.69 -6.70
C ALA A 47 7.95 3.49 -7.74
N ALA A 48 9.08 4.10 -7.34
CA ALA A 48 9.97 4.82 -8.25
C ALA A 48 10.58 3.87 -9.31
N MET A 49 11.06 2.69 -8.89
CA MET A 49 11.60 1.69 -9.83
C MET A 49 10.53 1.20 -10.81
N ILE A 50 9.31 0.94 -10.34
CA ILE A 50 8.17 0.57 -11.21
C ILE A 50 7.86 1.71 -12.19
N GLY A 51 7.89 2.96 -11.73
CA GLY A 51 7.70 4.13 -12.58
C GLY A 51 8.74 4.23 -13.71
N VAL A 52 10.02 4.05 -13.38
CA VAL A 52 11.11 4.03 -14.37
C VAL A 52 10.94 2.87 -15.35
N ALA A 53 10.62 1.66 -14.86
CA ALA A 53 10.37 0.51 -15.71
C ALA A 53 9.19 0.73 -16.66
N ALA A 54 8.11 1.38 -16.20
CA ALA A 54 6.96 1.72 -17.03
C ALA A 54 7.33 2.70 -18.16
N ILE A 55 8.17 3.71 -17.89
CA ILE A 55 8.67 4.64 -18.91
C ILE A 55 9.50 3.90 -19.96
N ILE A 56 10.44 3.05 -19.52
CA ILE A 56 11.27 2.25 -20.43
C ILE A 56 10.41 1.31 -21.28
N ALA A 57 9.44 0.63 -20.67
CA ALA A 57 8.51 -0.26 -21.36
C ALA A 57 7.67 0.51 -22.39
N LEU A 58 7.24 1.74 -22.10
CA LEU A 58 6.51 2.57 -23.05
C LEU A 58 7.36 2.94 -24.27
N VAL A 59 8.62 3.33 -24.05
CA VAL A 59 9.55 3.62 -25.16
C VAL A 59 9.80 2.37 -26.00
N ALA A 60 10.10 1.23 -25.36
CA ALA A 60 10.31 -0.04 -26.04
C ALA A 60 9.07 -0.48 -26.84
N LEU A 61 7.87 -0.31 -26.27
CA LEU A 61 6.61 -0.64 -26.94
C LEU A 61 6.41 0.20 -28.21
N ASN A 62 6.75 1.49 -28.20
CA ASN A 62 6.68 2.33 -29.40
C ASN A 62 7.65 1.85 -30.49
N VAL A 63 8.89 1.53 -30.12
CA VAL A 63 9.88 1.00 -31.07
C VAL A 63 9.41 -0.33 -31.67
N LEU A 64 8.89 -1.25 -30.84
CA LEU A 64 8.34 -2.53 -31.29
C LEU A 64 7.09 -2.36 -32.15
N ALA A 65 6.19 -1.44 -31.81
CA ALA A 65 5.02 -1.14 -32.61
C ALA A 65 5.42 -0.61 -34.00
N ALA A 66 6.37 0.33 -34.06
CA ALA A 66 6.90 0.84 -35.32
C ALA A 66 7.57 -0.27 -36.16
N ALA A 67 8.36 -1.14 -35.52
CA ALA A 67 8.97 -2.29 -36.18
C ALA A 67 7.92 -3.26 -36.75
N LEU A 68 6.84 -3.53 -36.00
CA LEU A 68 5.76 -4.39 -36.45
C LEU A 68 4.99 -3.76 -37.62
N VAL A 69 4.73 -2.45 -37.58
CA VAL A 69 4.11 -1.72 -38.71
C VAL A 69 4.99 -1.81 -39.94
N ALA A 70 6.30 -1.58 -39.82
CA ALA A 70 7.24 -1.69 -40.93
C ALA A 70 7.29 -3.11 -41.51
N TRP A 71 7.30 -4.13 -40.64
CA TRP A 71 7.27 -5.53 -41.05
C TRP A 71 5.98 -5.89 -41.82
N ILE A 72 4.81 -5.49 -41.33
CA ILE A 72 3.53 -5.72 -42.02
C ILE A 72 3.49 -4.95 -43.34
N ALA A 73 3.99 -3.72 -43.37
CA ALA A 73 4.03 -2.92 -44.59
C ALA A 73 4.95 -3.54 -45.66
N ALA A 74 6.05 -4.18 -45.24
CA ALA A 74 6.96 -4.87 -46.15
C ALA A 74 6.31 -6.09 -46.85
N GLU A 75 5.26 -6.67 -46.27
CA GLU A 75 4.49 -7.78 -46.85
C GLU A 75 3.49 -7.31 -47.94
N GLY A 76 3.51 -6.03 -48.30
CA GLY A 76 2.70 -5.46 -49.38
C GLY A 76 1.47 -4.68 -48.92
N LEU A 77 1.25 -4.53 -47.60
CA LEU A 77 0.24 -3.62 -47.07
C LEU A 77 0.74 -2.17 -47.09
N SER A 78 -0.16 -1.21 -47.29
CA SER A 78 0.21 0.20 -47.14
C SER A 78 0.54 0.53 -45.68
N PHE A 79 1.46 1.46 -45.47
CA PHE A 79 1.87 1.90 -44.12
C PHE A 79 0.67 2.39 -43.27
N GLY A 80 -0.32 3.00 -43.92
CA GLY A 80 -1.56 3.44 -43.27
C GLY A 80 -2.41 2.29 -42.75
N VAL A 81 -2.60 1.23 -43.54
CA VAL A 81 -3.39 0.07 -43.13
C VAL A 81 -2.65 -0.74 -42.05
N ALA A 82 -1.34 -0.93 -42.22
CA ALA A 82 -0.50 -1.59 -41.22
C ALA A 82 -0.54 -0.86 -39.85
N SER A 83 -0.43 0.47 -39.87
CA SER A 83 -0.48 1.27 -38.63
C SER A 83 -1.86 1.25 -37.96
N LEU A 84 -2.96 1.23 -38.72
CA LEU A 84 -4.30 1.07 -38.17
C LEU A 84 -4.52 -0.30 -37.51
N ILE A 85 -4.01 -1.38 -38.10
CA ILE A 85 -4.13 -2.73 -37.53
C ILE A 85 -3.37 -2.82 -36.21
N VAL A 86 -2.09 -2.41 -36.21
CA VAL A 86 -1.24 -2.48 -35.01
C VAL A 86 -1.74 -1.55 -33.92
N GLY A 87 -1.99 -0.28 -34.28
CA GLY A 87 -2.49 0.73 -33.35
C GLY A 87 -3.86 0.39 -32.78
N GLY A 88 -4.78 -0.11 -33.63
CA GLY A 88 -6.09 -0.58 -33.20
C GLY A 88 -6.01 -1.76 -32.23
N THR A 89 -5.12 -2.73 -32.51
CA THR A 89 -4.90 -3.87 -31.62
C THR A 89 -4.36 -3.43 -30.25
N LEU A 90 -3.34 -2.56 -30.24
CA LEU A 90 -2.80 -2.01 -28.99
C LEU A 90 -3.83 -1.19 -28.22
N LEU A 91 -4.69 -0.43 -28.91
CA LEU A 91 -5.76 0.33 -28.28
C LEU A 91 -6.79 -0.59 -27.59
N VAL A 92 -7.19 -1.68 -28.23
CA VAL A 92 -8.10 -2.67 -27.62
C VAL A 92 -7.47 -3.27 -26.37
N ILE A 93 -6.20 -3.67 -26.43
CA ILE A 93 -5.46 -4.19 -25.27
C ILE A 93 -5.43 -3.14 -24.15
N ALA A 94 -5.11 -1.88 -24.47
CA ALA A 94 -5.04 -0.79 -23.50
C ALA A 94 -6.38 -0.54 -22.81
N ILE A 95 -7.49 -0.58 -23.54
CA ILE A 95 -8.85 -0.44 -22.97
C ILE A 95 -9.13 -1.60 -22.00
N VAL A 96 -8.86 -2.85 -22.38
CA VAL A 96 -9.09 -4.02 -21.51
C VAL A 96 -8.28 -3.93 -20.23
N VAL A 97 -6.97 -3.67 -20.35
CA VAL A 97 -6.07 -3.50 -19.19
C VAL A 97 -6.52 -2.34 -18.32
N GLY A 98 -6.92 -1.20 -18.92
CA GLY A 98 -7.42 -0.03 -18.22
C GLY A 98 -8.69 -0.31 -17.42
N LEU A 99 -9.64 -1.07 -17.99
CA LEU A 99 -10.86 -1.49 -17.30
C LEU A 99 -10.57 -2.43 -16.13
N ILE A 100 -9.65 -3.38 -16.30
CA ILE A 100 -9.21 -4.28 -15.21
C ILE A 100 -8.48 -3.49 -14.12
N GLY A 101 -7.61 -2.55 -14.49
CA GLY A 101 -6.91 -1.69 -13.53
C GLY A 101 -7.89 -0.85 -12.72
N LYS A 102 -8.86 -0.21 -13.40
CA LYS A 102 -9.93 0.56 -12.77
C LYS A 102 -10.76 -0.28 -11.79
N SER A 103 -11.09 -1.52 -12.14
CA SER A 103 -11.87 -2.40 -11.25
C SER A 103 -11.08 -2.80 -9.99
N ARG A 104 -9.77 -3.04 -10.13
CA ARG A 104 -8.88 -3.36 -9.00
C ARG A 104 -8.59 -2.17 -8.08
N LEU A 105 -8.61 -0.96 -8.61
CA LEU A 105 -8.43 0.29 -7.85
C LEU A 105 -9.75 0.87 -7.33
N SER A 106 -10.88 0.19 -7.53
CA SER A 106 -12.17 0.61 -6.98
C SER A 106 -12.08 0.74 -5.46
N ALA A 107 -12.70 1.78 -4.89
CA ALA A 107 -12.82 1.96 -3.44
C ALA A 107 -13.41 0.73 -2.74
N LYS A 108 -14.29 -0.03 -3.43
CA LYS A 108 -14.82 -1.30 -2.93
C LYS A 108 -13.77 -2.40 -2.85
N ALA A 109 -12.83 -2.45 -3.80
CA ALA A 109 -11.73 -3.42 -3.82
C ALA A 109 -10.62 -3.06 -2.82
N LEU A 110 -10.45 -1.76 -2.55
CA LEU A 110 -9.46 -1.24 -1.60
C LEU A 110 -9.98 -1.16 -0.16
N SER A 111 -11.28 -1.38 0.07
CA SER A 111 -11.87 -1.39 1.41
C SER A 111 -11.36 -2.61 2.20
N PRO A 112 -10.81 -2.43 3.41
CA PRO A 112 -10.37 -3.54 4.26
C PRO A 112 -11.54 -4.40 4.74
N THR A 113 -11.91 -5.42 3.96
CA THR A 113 -13.11 -6.25 4.18
C THR A 113 -13.07 -7.05 5.49
N ARG A 114 -11.90 -7.30 6.07
CA ARG A 114 -11.76 -8.00 7.36
C ARG A 114 -11.68 -7.06 8.55
N THR A 115 -11.09 -5.88 8.37
CA THR A 115 -10.91 -4.91 9.46
C THR A 115 -12.23 -4.25 9.82
N THR A 116 -13.06 -3.91 8.83
CA THR A 116 -14.40 -3.35 9.09
C THR A 116 -15.32 -4.33 9.79
N ARG A 117 -15.31 -5.61 9.39
CA ARG A 117 -16.18 -6.65 9.97
C ARG A 117 -15.84 -6.99 11.43
N ASN A 118 -14.56 -6.89 11.80
CA ASN A 118 -14.15 -7.06 13.19
C ASN A 118 -14.53 -5.85 14.04
N VAL A 119 -14.36 -4.63 13.51
CA VAL A 119 -14.79 -3.40 14.21
C VAL A 119 -16.31 -3.37 14.42
N GLU A 120 -17.10 -3.80 13.43
CA GLU A 120 -18.56 -3.90 13.58
C GLU A 120 -18.96 -4.89 14.69
N ARG A 121 -18.32 -6.08 14.73
CA ARG A 121 -18.57 -7.07 15.79
C ARG A 121 -18.16 -6.59 17.17
N ASP A 122 -17.05 -5.87 17.27
CA ASP A 122 -16.58 -5.33 18.54
C ASP A 122 -17.55 -4.24 19.05
N VAL A 123 -18.08 -3.39 18.17
CA VAL A 123 -19.11 -2.39 18.51
C VAL A 123 -20.43 -3.05 18.93
N GLU A 124 -20.82 -4.14 18.26
CA GLU A 124 -22.03 -4.91 18.58
C GLU A 124 -21.91 -5.58 19.97
N THR A 125 -20.75 -6.16 20.27
CA THR A 125 -20.47 -6.77 21.58
C THR A 125 -20.50 -5.73 22.72
N VAL A 126 -19.97 -4.53 22.48
CA VAL A 126 -20.03 -3.43 23.45
C VAL A 126 -21.45 -2.90 23.64
N ARG A 127 -22.26 -2.85 22.58
CA ARG A 127 -23.68 -2.48 22.67
C ARG A 127 -24.50 -3.50 23.47
N GLU A 128 -24.29 -4.80 23.25
CA GLU A 128 -24.95 -5.86 24.02
C GLU A 128 -24.56 -5.79 25.51
N ALA A 129 -23.28 -5.54 25.82
CA ALA A 129 -22.81 -5.41 27.20
C ALA A 129 -23.32 -4.15 27.94
N THR A 130 -23.81 -3.15 27.22
CA THR A 130 -24.36 -1.90 27.81
C THR A 130 -25.88 -1.96 28.00
N HIS A 131 -26.53 -2.96 27.38
CA HIS A 131 -27.98 -3.18 27.47
C HIS A 131 -28.36 -4.40 28.36
N ALA A 132 -27.38 -5.05 28.99
CA ALA A 132 -27.54 -6.09 30.01
C ALA A 132 -27.32 -5.53 31.42
#